data_AF-A0A955ATY2-F1
#
_entry.id   AF-A0A955ATY2-F1
#
_cell.length_a   1.000
_cell.length_b   1.000
_cell.length_c   1.000
_cell.angle_alpha   90.00
_cell.angle_beta   90.00
_cell.angle_gamma   90.00
#
_symmetry.space_group_name_H-M   'P 1'
#
loop_
_entity.id
_entity.type
_entity.pdbx_description
1 polymer ?
#
loop_
_entity_poly.entity_id
_entity_poly.type
_entity_poly.pdbx_seq_one_letter_code
_entity_poly.pdbx_strand_id
1 'polypeptide(L)'
;MSQLHQAHQELFRREADECFSSINQLWQHCYDQKMNSSELWHSPQQLWVRPIGDDQVCLDASESYRLNAWSFGQLCRLANVSRDTVNRLSPNTVSSVFAETLPSHARPIQLLATGDVVRSIHGTAYTRLHNVDLLTVVREFAV
;
A
#
# COMPACT_ATOMS: atom_id res chain seq x y z
N MET A 1 11.77 12.53 26.72
CA MET A 1 12.95 11.64 26.51
C MET A 1 12.61 10.32 25.81
N SER A 2 11.36 9.81 25.83
CA SER A 2 10.99 8.53 25.19
C SER A 2 11.05 8.53 23.65
N GLN A 3 10.65 9.63 22.99
CA GLN A 3 10.65 9.69 21.51
C GLN A 3 12.06 9.64 20.90
N LEU A 4 13.07 10.19 21.58
CA LEU A 4 14.46 10.15 21.13
C LEU A 4 15.06 8.74 21.21
N HIS A 5 14.73 7.98 22.26
CA HIS A 5 15.15 6.58 22.39
C HIS A 5 14.44 5.69 21.36
N GLN A 6 13.15 5.94 21.09
CA GLN A 6 12.42 5.21 20.06
C GLN A 6 12.98 5.52 18.66
N ALA A 7 13.20 6.79 18.32
CA ALA A 7 13.81 7.18 17.05
C ALA A 7 15.21 6.59 16.88
N HIS A 8 16.01 6.56 17.95
CA HIS A 8 17.32 5.91 17.97
C HIS A 8 17.21 4.41 17.68
N GLN A 9 16.30 3.70 18.37
CA GLN A 9 16.08 2.26 18.16
C GLN A 9 15.60 1.94 16.73
N GLU A 10 14.75 2.79 16.14
CA GLU A 10 14.30 2.63 14.75
C GLU A 10 15.44 2.87 13.75
N LEU A 11 16.40 3.76 14.06
CA LEU A 11 17.57 4.03 13.21
C LEU A 11 18.50 2.81 13.08
N PHE A 12 18.58 1.96 14.13
CA PHE A 12 19.36 0.72 14.13
C PHE A 12 18.55 -0.54 13.78
N ARG A 13 17.23 -0.41 13.60
CA ARG A 13 16.34 -1.50 13.10
C ARG A 13 16.17 -1.49 11.59
N ARG A 14 16.75 -0.52 10.90
CA ARG A 14 16.66 -0.43 9.45
C ARG A 14 17.34 -1.66 8.83
N GLU A 15 16.56 -2.46 8.11
CA GLU A 15 17.12 -3.55 7.31
C GLU A 15 18.09 -2.99 6.26
N ALA A 16 19.03 -3.82 5.81
CA ALA A 16 19.97 -3.43 4.77
C ALA A 16 19.18 -2.94 3.53
N ASP A 17 19.63 -1.84 2.93
CA ASP A 17 18.99 -1.32 1.73
C ASP A 17 19.01 -2.40 0.63
N GLU A 18 17.88 -2.57 -0.04
CA GLU A 18 17.77 -3.53 -1.14
C GLU A 18 18.72 -3.13 -2.27
N CYS A 19 19.65 -4.02 -2.59
CA CYS A 19 20.72 -3.78 -3.56
C CYS A 19 20.78 -4.92 -4.58
N PHE A 20 21.06 -4.58 -5.83
CA PHE A 20 21.16 -5.53 -6.94
C PHE A 20 22.54 -5.45 -7.56
N SER A 21 23.16 -6.61 -7.86
CA SER A 21 24.53 -6.62 -8.38
C SER A 21 24.63 -6.26 -9.87
N SER A 22 23.49 -6.13 -10.56
CA SER A 22 23.43 -5.74 -11.97
C SER A 22 22.04 -5.21 -12.33
N ILE A 23 21.97 -4.48 -13.46
CA ILE A 23 20.70 -4.04 -14.05
C ILE A 23 19.81 -5.25 -14.42
N ASN A 24 20.41 -6.38 -14.84
CA ASN A 24 19.66 -7.60 -15.13
C ASN A 24 18.98 -8.18 -13.88
N GLN A 25 19.65 -8.17 -12.72
CA GLN A 25 19.04 -8.61 -11.46
C GLN A 25 17.92 -7.68 -11.01
N LEU A 26 18.13 -6.36 -11.07
CA LEU A 26 17.10 -5.38 -10.76
C LEU A 26 15.89 -5.52 -11.70
N TRP A 27 16.14 -5.76 -13.00
CA TRP A 27 15.10 -6.01 -14.00
C TRP A 27 14.31 -7.26 -13.67
N GLN A 28 14.99 -8.38 -13.38
CA GLN A 28 14.33 -9.65 -13.04
C GLN A 28 13.47 -9.49 -11.79
N HIS A 29 13.99 -8.84 -10.76
CA HIS A 29 13.24 -8.53 -9.56
C HIS A 29 11.98 -7.72 -9.86
N CYS A 30 12.08 -6.66 -10.67
CA CYS A 30 10.92 -5.85 -11.06
C CYS A 30 9.92 -6.62 -11.93
N TYR A 31 10.41 -7.54 -12.77
CA TYR A 31 9.59 -8.43 -13.58
C TYR A 31 8.78 -9.37 -12.69
N ASP A 32 9.44 -10.04 -11.75
CA ASP A 32 8.79 -10.95 -10.79
C ASP A 32 7.78 -10.20 -9.93
N GLN A 33 8.10 -8.99 -9.47
CA GLN A 33 7.14 -8.14 -8.77
C GLN A 33 5.89 -7.86 -9.62
N LYS A 34 6.04 -7.58 -10.92
CA LYS A 34 4.90 -7.35 -11.83
C LYS A 34 4.07 -8.62 -12.00
N MET A 35 4.72 -9.75 -12.25
CA MET A 35 4.04 -11.04 -12.46
C MET A 35 3.30 -11.53 -11.21
N ASN A 36 3.82 -11.24 -10.02
CA ASN A 36 3.21 -11.59 -8.75
C ASN A 36 2.21 -10.54 -8.24
N SER A 37 1.96 -9.47 -9.01
CA SER A 37 0.99 -8.45 -8.64
C SER A 37 -0.37 -8.71 -9.32
N SER A 38 -1.44 -8.34 -8.63
CA SER A 38 -2.81 -8.37 -9.15
C SER A 38 -3.43 -6.99 -9.11
N GLU A 39 -4.11 -6.62 -10.19
CA GLU A 39 -4.88 -5.38 -10.27
C GLU A 39 -6.36 -5.70 -10.07
N LEU A 40 -6.94 -5.18 -9.00
CA LEU A 40 -8.31 -5.45 -8.61
C LEU A 40 -9.12 -4.16 -8.64
N TRP A 41 -10.27 -4.18 -9.30
CA TRP A 41 -11.16 -3.03 -9.40
C TRP A 41 -12.38 -3.25 -8.52
N HIS A 42 -12.60 -2.34 -7.58
CA HIS A 42 -13.73 -2.39 -6.65
C HIS A 42 -14.54 -1.10 -6.67
N SER A 43 -15.85 -1.24 -6.50
CA SER A 43 -16.68 -0.10 -6.12
C SER A 43 -16.30 0.34 -4.69
N PRO A 44 -16.27 1.65 -4.38
CA PRO A 44 -16.05 2.12 -3.01
C PRO A 44 -16.98 1.49 -1.97
N GLN A 45 -18.22 1.15 -2.35
CA GLN A 45 -19.21 0.50 -1.47
C GLN A 45 -18.86 -0.94 -1.11
N GLN A 46 -17.94 -1.56 -1.86
CA GLN A 46 -17.44 -2.91 -1.61
C GLN A 46 -16.18 -2.90 -0.75
N LEU A 47 -15.67 -1.72 -0.38
CA LEU A 47 -14.47 -1.58 0.44
C LEU A 47 -14.87 -1.38 1.90
N TRP A 48 -14.44 -2.29 2.74
CA TRP A 48 -14.66 -2.21 4.19
C TRP A 48 -13.32 -2.24 4.90
N VAL A 49 -13.14 -1.39 5.89
CA VAL A 49 -11.99 -1.51 6.79
C VAL A 49 -12.42 -2.33 7.99
N ARG A 50 -11.72 -3.43 8.27
CA ARG A 50 -12.04 -4.31 9.40
C ARG A 50 -10.87 -4.39 10.38
N PRO A 51 -11.13 -4.48 11.69
CA PRO A 51 -10.10 -4.76 12.67
C PRO A 51 -9.51 -6.16 12.46
N ILE A 52 -8.19 -6.29 12.61
CA ILE A 52 -7.49 -7.57 12.73
C ILE A 52 -6.67 -7.51 14.02
N GLY A 53 -6.97 -8.43 14.96
CA GLY A 53 -6.34 -8.41 16.27
C GLY A 53 -6.64 -7.13 17.05
N ASP A 54 -5.71 -6.74 17.92
CA ASP A 54 -5.92 -5.67 18.89
C ASP A 54 -5.42 -4.29 18.40
N ASP A 55 -4.55 -4.24 17.40
CA ASP A 55 -3.83 -3.03 16.98
C ASP A 55 -3.83 -2.75 15.47
N GLN A 56 -4.42 -3.62 14.65
CA GLN A 56 -4.33 -3.54 13.19
C GLN A 56 -5.70 -3.52 12.52
N VAL A 57 -5.71 -3.08 11.25
CA VAL A 57 -6.87 -3.13 10.36
C VAL A 57 -6.47 -3.69 9.00
N CYS A 58 -7.41 -4.32 8.32
CA CYS A 58 -7.30 -4.72 6.92
C CYS A 58 -8.33 -4.01 6.04
N LEU A 59 -8.07 -4.06 4.74
CA LEU A 59 -9.04 -3.71 3.71
C LEU A 59 -9.71 -4.99 3.21
N ASP A 60 -11.02 -5.09 3.43
CA ASP A 60 -11.88 -6.13 2.90
C ASP A 60 -12.51 -5.65 1.59
N ALA A 61 -12.14 -6.32 0.50
CA ALA A 61 -12.52 -6.00 -0.87
C ALA A 61 -12.71 -7.32 -1.65
N SER A 62 -13.67 -8.15 -1.24
CA SER A 62 -13.85 -9.57 -1.64
C SER A 62 -12.91 -10.55 -0.93
N GLU A 63 -11.67 -10.16 -0.70
CA GLU A 63 -10.74 -10.82 0.20
C GLU A 63 -10.20 -9.81 1.21
N SER A 64 -9.66 -10.31 2.32
CA SER A 64 -9.02 -9.47 3.34
C SER A 64 -7.56 -9.23 3.01
N TYR A 65 -7.20 -7.97 2.80
CA TYR A 65 -5.84 -7.57 2.49
C TYR A 65 -5.23 -6.74 3.62
N ARG A 66 -4.00 -7.08 4.00
CA ARG A 66 -3.17 -6.23 4.85
C ARG A 66 -2.80 -4.95 4.10
N LEU A 67 -2.69 -3.86 4.85
CA LEU A 67 -2.23 -2.57 4.35
C LEU A 67 -0.80 -2.33 4.81
N ASN A 68 0.05 -1.84 3.91
CA ASN A 68 1.34 -1.30 4.32
C ASN A 68 1.20 0.19 4.67
N ALA A 69 2.28 0.80 5.17
CA ALA A 69 2.28 2.21 5.54
C ALA A 69 1.86 3.15 4.40
N TRP A 70 2.17 2.81 3.15
CA TRP A 70 1.83 3.62 1.98
C TRP A 70 0.37 3.47 1.55
N SER A 71 -0.12 2.24 1.39
CA SER A 71 -1.51 1.97 1.01
C SER A 71 -2.50 2.42 2.09
N PHE A 72 -2.14 2.28 3.37
CA PHE A 72 -2.91 2.87 4.47
C PHE A 72 -2.98 4.41 4.38
N GLY A 73 -1.87 5.06 4.05
CA GLY A 73 -1.83 6.51 3.82
C GLY A 73 -2.66 6.94 2.59
N GLN A 74 -2.72 6.11 1.54
CA GLN A 74 -3.61 6.34 0.40
C GLN A 74 -5.08 6.19 0.79
N LEU A 75 -5.42 5.21 1.62
CA LEU A 75 -6.77 5.01 2.15
C LEU A 75 -7.23 6.20 3.02
N CYS A 76 -6.37 6.69 3.90
CA CYS A 76 -6.64 7.91 4.70
C CYS A 76 -6.94 9.12 3.79
N ARG A 77 -6.15 9.31 2.73
CA ARG A 77 -6.39 10.39 1.75
C ARG A 77 -7.70 10.22 1.00
N LEU A 78 -8.02 9.00 0.59
CA LEU A 78 -9.28 8.68 -0.09
C LEU A 78 -10.51 9.02 0.78
N ALA A 79 -10.41 8.72 2.08
CA ALA A 79 -11.42 9.03 3.09
C ALA A 79 -11.37 10.48 3.61
N ASN A 80 -10.41 11.30 3.14
CA ASN A 80 -10.18 12.67 3.61
C ASN A 80 -10.00 12.78 5.14
N VAL A 81 -9.28 11.82 5.74
CA VAL A 81 -8.97 11.79 7.18
C VAL A 81 -7.46 11.88 7.40
N SER A 82 -7.06 12.50 8.51
CA SER A 82 -5.64 12.61 8.88
C SER A 82 -5.11 11.25 9.36
N ARG A 83 -4.04 10.75 8.73
CA ARG A 83 -3.36 9.52 9.13
C ARG A 83 -2.88 9.57 10.59
N ASP A 84 -2.38 10.72 11.05
CA ASP A 84 -1.90 10.88 12.43
C ASP A 84 -3.01 10.79 13.46
N THR A 85 -4.22 11.20 13.09
CA THR A 85 -5.41 11.04 13.93
C THR A 85 -5.82 9.57 13.94
N VAL A 86 -5.95 8.94 12.77
CA VAL A 86 -6.39 7.55 12.65
C VAL A 86 -5.46 6.58 13.38
N ASN A 87 -4.13 6.79 13.31
CA ASN A 87 -3.13 5.98 14.02
C ASN A 87 -3.25 6.00 15.56
N ARG A 88 -4.00 6.94 16.14
CA ARG A 88 -4.21 7.04 17.60
C ARG A 88 -5.52 6.40 18.06
N LEU A 89 -6.33 5.92 17.13
CA LEU A 89 -7.64 5.34 17.40
C LEU A 89 -7.54 3.83 17.56
N SER A 90 -8.48 3.24 18.29
CA SER A 90 -8.62 1.79 18.34
C SER A 90 -9.01 1.23 16.97
N PRO A 91 -8.64 -0.02 16.62
CA PRO A 91 -9.03 -0.62 15.34
C PRO A 91 -10.53 -0.58 15.04
N ASN A 92 -11.36 -0.78 16.06
CA ASN A 92 -12.82 -0.68 15.94
C ASN A 92 -13.25 0.74 15.56
N THR A 93 -12.69 1.76 16.21
CA THR A 93 -12.96 3.17 15.87
C THR A 93 -12.45 3.51 14.47
N VAL A 94 -11.28 2.99 14.08
CA VAL A 94 -10.74 3.17 12.71
C VAL A 94 -11.70 2.61 11.67
N SER A 95 -12.24 1.41 11.90
CA SER A 95 -13.24 0.79 11.03
C SER A 95 -14.48 1.69 10.86
N SER A 96 -15.02 2.22 11.96
CA SER A 96 -16.15 3.15 11.92
C SER A 96 -15.83 4.45 11.16
N VAL A 97 -14.66 5.05 11.42
CA VAL A 97 -14.22 6.25 10.71
C VAL A 97 -14.24 6.02 9.20
N PHE A 98 -13.66 4.92 8.73
CA PHE A 98 -13.65 4.62 7.29
C PHE A 98 -15.03 4.27 6.73
N ALA A 99 -15.88 3.58 7.49
CA ALA A 99 -17.25 3.31 7.08
C ALA A 99 -18.08 4.59 6.86
N GLU A 100 -17.80 5.65 7.63
CA GLU A 100 -18.51 6.93 7.54
C GLU A 100 -17.90 7.90 6.52
N THR A 101 -16.60 7.78 6.23
CA THR A 101 -15.86 8.79 5.46
C THR A 101 -15.43 8.34 4.07
N LEU A 102 -15.43 7.04 3.78
CA LEU A 102 -15.13 6.56 2.43
C LEU A 102 -16.20 7.04 1.43
N PRO A 103 -15.81 7.47 0.23
CA PRO A 103 -16.74 8.09 -0.72
C PRO A 103 -17.69 7.06 -1.34
N SER A 104 -18.96 7.07 -0.96
CA SER A 104 -19.99 6.10 -1.41
C SER A 104 -20.37 6.19 -2.90
N HIS A 105 -20.12 7.32 -3.56
CA HIS A 105 -20.47 7.57 -4.97
C HIS A 105 -19.23 7.90 -5.83
N ALA A 106 -18.07 7.37 -5.47
CA ALA A 106 -16.87 7.53 -6.27
C ALA A 106 -16.78 6.52 -7.43
N ARG A 107 -15.96 6.86 -8.42
CA ARG A 107 -15.56 5.95 -9.50
C ARG A 107 -14.87 4.71 -8.90
N PRO A 108 -14.81 3.58 -9.64
CA PRO A 108 -14.08 2.41 -9.20
C PRO A 108 -12.65 2.72 -8.74
N ILE A 109 -12.23 2.03 -7.70
CA ILE A 109 -10.90 2.14 -7.11
C ILE A 109 -10.09 0.93 -7.56
N GLN A 110 -8.85 1.18 -7.98
CA GLN A 110 -7.89 0.14 -8.31
C GLN A 110 -7.02 -0.16 -7.08
N LEU A 111 -7.00 -1.43 -6.67
CA LEU A 111 -6.05 -1.97 -5.70
C LEU A 111 -4.95 -2.71 -6.47
N LEU A 112 -3.69 -2.37 -6.21
CA LEU A 112 -2.56 -3.21 -6.61
C LEU A 112 -2.17 -4.05 -5.40
N ALA A 113 -2.39 -5.36 -5.49
CA ALA A 113 -2.04 -6.32 -4.46
C ALA A 113 -0.84 -7.17 -4.88
N THR A 114 -0.08 -7.65 -3.91
CA THR A 114 0.93 -8.71 -4.08
C THR A 114 0.71 -9.69 -2.95
N GLY A 115 0.20 -10.89 -3.28
CA GLY A 115 -0.34 -11.80 -2.27
C GLY A 115 -1.48 -11.15 -1.48
N ASP A 116 -1.40 -11.20 -0.15
CA ASP A 116 -2.40 -10.68 0.77
C ASP A 116 -2.16 -9.22 1.19
N VAL A 117 -1.25 -8.49 0.53
CA VAL A 117 -0.91 -7.10 0.87
C VAL A 117 -1.30 -6.16 -0.26
N VAL A 118 -2.11 -5.13 0.03
CA VAL A 118 -2.29 -4.01 -0.89
C VAL A 118 -1.04 -3.15 -0.88
N ARG A 119 -0.35 -3.09 -2.01
CA ARG A 119 0.82 -2.23 -2.21
C ARG A 119 0.43 -0.78 -2.43
N SER A 120 -0.66 -0.55 -3.18
CA SER A 120 -1.12 0.80 -3.49
C SER A 120 -2.59 0.87 -3.92
N ILE A 121 -3.22 2.01 -3.67
CA ILE A 121 -4.64 2.31 -3.97
C ILE A 121 -4.72 3.51 -4.91
N HIS A 122 -5.45 3.38 -6.02
CA HIS A 122 -5.55 4.43 -7.05
C HIS A 122 -6.98 4.65 -7.55
N GLY A 123 -7.27 5.85 -8.03
CA GLY A 123 -8.51 6.14 -8.76
C GLY A 123 -8.38 5.86 -10.25
N THR A 124 -9.50 5.90 -10.98
CA THR A 124 -9.57 5.56 -12.42
C THR A 124 -8.72 6.42 -13.35
N ALA A 125 -8.24 7.59 -12.91
CA ALA A 125 -7.42 8.48 -13.73
C ALA A 125 -5.94 8.05 -13.78
N TYR A 126 -5.55 7.07 -12.97
CA TYR A 126 -4.17 6.59 -12.91
C TYR A 126 -3.93 5.47 -13.92
N THR A 127 -3.00 5.68 -14.84
CA THR A 127 -2.45 4.61 -15.68
C THR A 127 -1.15 4.12 -15.05
N ARG A 128 -1.10 2.83 -14.67
CA ARG A 128 0.08 2.27 -14.02
C ARG A 128 1.20 2.03 -15.03
N LEU A 129 2.40 2.44 -14.64
CA LEU A 129 3.65 2.04 -15.28
C LEU A 129 4.44 1.22 -14.25
N HIS A 130 4.85 0.01 -14.60
CA HIS A 130 5.66 -0.82 -13.71
C HIS A 130 7.14 -0.47 -13.86
N ASN A 131 7.91 -0.65 -12.78
CA ASN A 131 9.36 -0.45 -12.80
C ASN A 131 10.04 -1.25 -13.92
N VAL A 132 9.58 -2.47 -14.18
CA VAL A 132 10.10 -3.31 -15.27
C VAL A 132 9.88 -2.70 -16.66
N ASP A 133 8.80 -1.93 -16.86
CA ASP A 133 8.52 -1.30 -18.14
C ASP A 133 9.57 -0.22 -18.44
N LEU A 134 9.94 0.56 -17.42
CA LEU A 134 11.06 1.52 -17.50
C LEU A 134 12.41 0.83 -17.66
N LEU A 135 12.67 -0.20 -16.85
CA LEU A 135 13.95 -0.90 -16.88
C LEU A 135 14.15 -1.69 -18.17
N THR A 136 13.08 -2.08 -18.87
CA THR A 136 13.19 -2.73 -20.18
C THR A 136 13.84 -1.79 -21.19
N VAL A 137 13.48 -0.50 -21.17
CA VAL A 137 14.12 0.52 -21.99
C VAL A 137 15.56 0.73 -21.55
N VAL A 138 15.82 0.92 -20.25
CA VAL A 138 17.18 1.15 -19.74
C VAL A 138 18.11 -0.01 -20.08
N ARG A 139 17.63 -1.25 -19.96
CA ARG A 139 18.39 -2.48 -20.24
C ARG A 139 18.84 -2.56 -21.71
N GLU A 140 18.08 -2.00 -22.65
CA GLU A 140 18.47 -1.94 -24.06
C GLU A 140 19.75 -1.11 -24.28
N PHE A 141 19.97 -0.07 -23.46
CA PHE A 141 21.08 0.87 -23.59
C PHE A 141 22.17 0.72 -22.52
N ALA A 142 21.99 -0.19 -21.57
CA ALA A 142 22.96 -0.49 -20.53
C ALA A 142 24.02 -1.47 -21.06
N VAL A 143 25.11 -0.91 -21.60
CA VAL A 143 26.33 -1.63 -21.99
C VAL A 143 27.26 -1.80 -20.79
#